data_AF-A0A7K4GU33-F1
#
_entry.id   AF-A0A7K4GU33-F1
#
_cell.length_a   1.000
_cell.length_b   1.000
_cell.length_c   1.000
_cell.angle_alpha   90.00
_cell.angle_beta   90.00
_cell.angle_gamma   90.00
#
_symmetry.space_group_name_H-M   'P 1'
#
loop_
_entity.id
_entity.type
_entity.pdbx_description
1 polymer ?
#
loop_
_entity_poly.entity_id
_entity_poly.type
_entity_poly.pdbx_seq_one_letter_code
_entity_poly.pdbx_strand_id
1 'polypeptide(L)'
;MGVISDSPLFNILMLCGSFGPFVASFFLTYVERGIDGIKLIWHKGWHCDKKAYLYISFLLIPGLSFFSLLLASLPLGYNLLDLLKFGKYGYIFTEILVTFLIGGPFQEEFGWRGYALDYLQSKWNALESSIILGGIWSIWHFPLFFIVDTPQLNQSFISFTISIIAVSVLFTWLHNNTDGSILVAMSFHASINISYLVFMPKISITSNLIFTIFLDVTIICIVFSYGQQKLNRLNRKDETVQILKLSH
;
A
#
# COMPACT_ATOMS: atom_id res chain seq x y z
N MET A 1 25.66 -20.65 -0.06
CA MET A 1 24.30 -21.10 -0.42
C MET A 1 23.58 -20.02 -1.22
N GLY A 2 24.13 -19.61 -2.38
CA GLY A 2 23.56 -18.55 -3.24
C GLY A 2 23.18 -19.01 -4.65
N VAL A 3 23.23 -20.32 -4.93
CA VAL A 3 23.16 -20.84 -6.31
C VAL A 3 21.74 -20.79 -6.92
N ILE A 4 20.69 -20.67 -6.10
CA ILE A 4 19.29 -20.72 -6.57
C ILE A 4 18.72 -19.32 -6.85
N SER A 5 19.00 -18.33 -5.99
CA SER A 5 18.55 -16.93 -6.18
C SER A 5 19.22 -16.25 -7.37
N ASP A 6 20.44 -16.65 -7.71
CA ASP A 6 21.17 -16.16 -8.88
C ASP A 6 20.72 -16.82 -10.20
N SER A 7 19.82 -17.81 -10.15
CA SER A 7 19.37 -18.48 -11.38
C SER A 7 18.37 -17.60 -12.15
N PRO A 8 18.59 -17.35 -13.46
CA PRO A 8 17.65 -16.57 -14.27
C PRO A 8 16.23 -17.12 -14.26
N LEU A 9 16.10 -18.45 -14.22
CA LEU A 9 14.81 -19.12 -14.15
C LEU A 9 14.06 -18.80 -12.84
N PHE A 10 14.75 -18.82 -11.70
CA PHE A 10 14.12 -18.48 -10.42
C PHE A 10 13.59 -17.04 -10.41
N ASN A 11 14.39 -16.08 -10.91
CA ASN A 11 13.97 -14.68 -11.00
C ASN A 11 12.78 -14.49 -11.94
N ILE A 12 12.72 -15.22 -13.06
CA ILE A 12 11.57 -15.22 -13.96
C ILE A 12 10.33 -15.81 -13.27
N LEU A 13 10.48 -16.92 -12.55
CA LEU A 13 9.36 -17.55 -11.84
C LEU A 13 8.82 -16.65 -10.72
N MET A 14 9.71 -15.97 -9.98
CA MET A 14 9.36 -14.97 -8.98
C MET A 14 8.59 -13.80 -9.60
N LEU A 15 9.09 -13.28 -10.73
CA LEU A 15 8.44 -12.22 -11.47
C LEU A 15 7.07 -12.63 -11.99
N CYS A 16 6.91 -13.85 -12.52
CA CYS A 16 5.61 -14.35 -12.95
C CYS A 16 4.67 -14.58 -11.76
N GLY A 17 5.19 -15.09 -10.65
CA GLY A 17 4.43 -15.35 -9.43
C GLY A 17 3.81 -14.09 -8.85
N SER A 18 4.53 -12.96 -8.88
CA SER A 18 4.01 -11.69 -8.34
C SER A 18 2.78 -11.16 -9.09
N PHE A 19 2.57 -11.54 -10.36
CA PHE A 19 1.35 -11.21 -11.12
C PHE A 19 0.13 -12.06 -10.73
N GLY A 20 0.24 -12.98 -9.77
CA GLY A 20 -0.87 -13.81 -9.31
C GLY A 20 -2.16 -13.03 -9.00
N PRO A 21 -2.13 -11.98 -8.16
CA PRO A 21 -3.31 -11.17 -7.85
C PRO A 21 -3.86 -10.43 -9.07
N PHE A 22 -2.99 -9.91 -9.94
CA PHE A 22 -3.41 -9.30 -11.21
C PHE A 22 -4.18 -10.30 -12.08
N VAL A 23 -3.60 -11.48 -12.36
CA VAL A 23 -4.25 -12.50 -13.21
C VAL A 23 -5.57 -12.96 -12.62
N ALA A 24 -5.61 -13.21 -11.31
CA ALA A 24 -6.84 -13.60 -10.60
C ALA A 24 -7.93 -12.52 -10.73
N SER A 25 -7.57 -11.24 -10.59
CA SER A 25 -8.49 -10.11 -10.72
C SER A 25 -9.17 -10.06 -12.07
N PHE A 26 -8.39 -10.11 -13.15
CA PHE A 26 -8.92 -10.01 -14.51
C PHE A 26 -9.76 -11.24 -14.86
N PHE A 27 -9.32 -12.43 -14.45
CA PHE A 27 -10.09 -13.65 -14.67
C PHE A 27 -11.45 -13.61 -13.96
N LEU A 28 -11.46 -13.35 -12.65
CA LEU A 28 -12.70 -13.31 -11.87
C LEU A 28 -13.62 -12.17 -12.31
N THR A 29 -13.06 -10.98 -12.58
CA THR A 29 -13.84 -9.85 -13.10
C THR A 29 -14.47 -10.17 -14.45
N TYR A 30 -13.76 -10.86 -15.34
CA TYR A 30 -14.31 -11.27 -16.64
C TYR A 30 -15.45 -12.29 -16.48
N VAL A 31 -15.28 -13.27 -15.59
CA VAL A 31 -16.32 -14.28 -15.32
C VAL A 31 -17.59 -13.64 -14.75
N GLU A 32 -17.45 -12.66 -13.84
CA GLU A 32 -18.60 -12.04 -13.17
C GLU A 32 -19.27 -10.92 -13.98
N ARG A 33 -18.47 -10.10 -14.69
CA ARG A 33 -18.89 -8.81 -15.27
C ARG A 33 -18.53 -8.67 -16.75
N GLY A 34 -17.97 -9.70 -17.36
CA GLY A 34 -17.57 -9.69 -18.77
C GLY A 34 -16.50 -8.64 -19.10
N ILE A 35 -16.42 -8.28 -20.37
CA ILE A 35 -15.42 -7.34 -20.89
C ILE A 35 -15.59 -5.92 -20.33
N ASP A 36 -16.80 -5.51 -19.98
CA ASP A 36 -17.04 -4.17 -19.46
C ASP A 36 -16.53 -4.02 -18.02
N GLY A 37 -16.57 -5.10 -17.24
CA GLY A 37 -15.85 -5.17 -15.96
C GLY A 37 -14.35 -4.99 -16.12
N ILE A 38 -13.74 -5.65 -17.11
CA ILE A 38 -12.31 -5.53 -17.42
C ILE A 38 -11.94 -4.09 -17.78
N LYS A 39 -12.72 -3.46 -18.66
CA LYS A 39 -12.51 -2.05 -19.04
C LYS A 39 -12.59 -1.13 -17.82
N LEU A 40 -13.53 -1.38 -16.92
CA LEU A 40 -13.71 -0.58 -15.71
C LEU A 40 -12.49 -0.69 -14.76
N ILE A 41 -12.01 -1.90 -14.47
CA ILE A 41 -10.84 -2.06 -13.60
C ILE A 41 -9.58 -1.48 -14.26
N TRP A 42 -9.42 -1.67 -15.57
CA TRP A 42 -8.31 -1.08 -16.32
C TRP A 42 -8.34 0.44 -16.25
N HIS A 43 -9.52 1.05 -16.45
CA HIS A 43 -9.71 2.49 -16.31
C HIS A 43 -9.37 2.97 -14.90
N LYS A 44 -9.83 2.30 -13.84
CA LYS A 44 -9.47 2.63 -12.45
C LYS A 44 -7.96 2.55 -12.16
N GLY A 45 -7.23 1.72 -12.91
CA GLY A 45 -5.77 1.63 -12.88
C GLY A 45 -5.03 2.88 -13.37
N TRP A 46 -5.69 3.70 -14.19
CA TRP A 46 -5.07 4.86 -14.83
C TRP A 46 -5.81 6.17 -14.59
N HIS A 47 -6.89 6.12 -13.80
CA HIS A 47 -7.77 7.25 -13.56
C HIS A 47 -7.90 7.60 -12.08
N CYS A 48 -7.84 8.90 -11.78
CA CYS A 48 -8.13 9.46 -10.46
C CYS A 48 -8.66 10.89 -10.60
N ASP A 49 -9.93 11.11 -10.27
CA ASP A 49 -10.53 12.45 -10.28
C ASP A 49 -10.01 13.33 -9.14
N LYS A 50 -9.75 12.71 -7.98
CA LYS A 50 -9.33 13.41 -6.77
C LYS A 50 -7.81 13.45 -6.65
N LYS A 51 -7.16 14.18 -7.57
CA LYS A 51 -5.68 14.26 -7.72
C LYS A 51 -4.91 14.58 -6.43
N ALA A 52 -5.53 15.27 -5.47
CA ALA A 52 -4.95 15.48 -4.14
C ALA A 52 -4.51 14.16 -3.46
N TYR A 53 -5.28 13.08 -3.64
CA TYR A 53 -4.96 11.77 -3.08
C TYR A 53 -3.77 11.08 -3.76
N LEU A 54 -3.40 11.45 -4.99
CA LEU A 54 -2.14 10.99 -5.59
C LEU A 54 -0.93 11.58 -4.85
N TYR A 55 -0.99 12.88 -4.49
CA TYR A 55 0.06 13.49 -3.67
C TYR A 55 0.08 12.92 -2.25
N ILE A 56 -1.09 12.74 -1.63
CA ILE A 56 -1.18 12.16 -0.28
C ILE A 56 -0.63 10.73 -0.28
N SER A 57 -1.08 9.87 -1.20
CA SER A 57 -0.58 8.49 -1.29
C SER A 57 0.93 8.44 -1.55
N PHE A 58 1.45 9.30 -2.41
CA PHE A 58 2.88 9.29 -2.72
C PHE A 58 3.75 9.84 -1.59
N LEU A 59 3.28 10.86 -0.85
CA LEU A 59 4.10 11.58 0.13
C LEU A 59 3.91 11.12 1.57
N LEU A 60 2.83 10.40 1.90
CA LEU A 60 2.51 10.03 3.28
C LEU A 60 3.65 9.24 3.93
N ILE A 61 4.02 8.08 3.38
CA ILE A 61 5.04 7.21 3.99
C ILE A 61 6.46 7.81 3.93
N PRO A 62 6.92 8.42 2.81
CA PRO A 62 8.19 9.13 2.80
C PRO A 62 8.23 10.27 3.82
N GLY A 63 7.12 11.01 3.97
CA GLY A 63 7.00 12.10 4.94
C GLY A 63 7.13 11.59 6.37
N LEU A 64 6.36 10.56 6.75
CA LEU A 64 6.47 9.94 8.07
C LEU A 64 7.90 9.44 8.32
N SER A 65 8.49 8.73 7.36
CA SER A 65 9.86 8.20 7.46
C SER A 65 10.90 9.30 7.66
N PHE A 66 10.80 10.38 6.88
CA PHE A 66 11.70 11.53 6.98
C PHE A 66 11.59 12.22 8.34
N PHE A 67 10.38 12.53 8.80
CA PHE A 67 10.20 13.20 10.09
C PHE A 67 10.60 12.31 11.26
N SER A 68 10.37 11.00 11.21
CA SER A 68 10.83 10.08 12.25
C SER A 68 12.36 10.02 12.33
N LEU A 69 13.04 10.00 11.18
CA LEU A 69 14.51 10.04 11.13
C LEU A 69 15.05 11.38 11.64
N LEU A 70 14.45 12.49 11.21
CA LEU A 70 14.81 13.83 11.68
C LEU A 70 14.69 13.94 13.19
N LEU A 71 13.55 13.53 13.78
CA LEU A 71 13.35 13.60 15.22
C LEU A 71 14.30 12.69 16.00
N ALA A 72 14.57 11.48 15.50
CA ALA A 72 15.53 10.57 16.12
C ALA A 72 16.97 11.11 16.11
N SER A 73 17.30 11.98 15.14
CA SER A 73 18.63 12.55 14.97
C SER A 73 18.90 13.81 15.80
N LEU A 74 17.85 14.52 16.26
CA LEU A 74 18.00 15.77 17.02
C LEU A 74 18.87 15.61 18.27
N PRO A 75 18.72 14.56 19.11
CA PRO A 75 19.55 14.38 20.30
C PRO A 75 21.02 14.06 19.98
N LEU A 76 21.30 13.60 18.76
CA LEU A 76 22.63 13.16 18.31
C LEU A 76 23.42 14.29 17.63
N GLY A 77 22.79 15.45 17.43
CA GLY A 77 23.45 16.61 16.81
C GLY A 77 23.79 16.43 15.34
N TYR A 78 23.16 15.48 14.63
CA TYR A 78 23.39 15.30 13.19
C TYR A 78 22.92 16.52 12.39
N ASN A 79 23.67 16.84 11.33
CA ASN A 79 23.29 17.90 10.40
C ASN A 79 22.17 17.41 9.47
N LEU A 80 21.17 18.27 9.20
CA LEU A 80 20.12 18.04 8.21
C LEU A 80 20.69 17.64 6.84
N LEU A 81 21.84 18.20 6.46
CA LEU A 81 22.50 17.87 5.21
C LEU A 81 22.96 16.39 5.17
N ASP A 82 23.34 15.80 6.30
CA ASP A 82 23.74 14.38 6.36
C ASP A 82 22.54 13.43 6.30
N LEU A 83 21.40 13.86 6.85
CA LEU A 83 20.12 13.18 6.68
C LEU A 83 19.66 13.19 5.22
N LEU A 84 19.85 14.31 4.53
CA LEU A 84 19.50 14.51 3.12
C LEU A 84 20.55 13.97 2.14
N LYS A 85 21.73 13.55 2.62
CA LYS A 85 22.69 12.74 1.83
C LYS A 85 22.14 11.35 1.64
N PHE A 86 21.13 11.27 0.80
CA PHE A 86 20.75 10.06 0.13
C PHE A 86 21.90 9.76 -0.86
N GLY A 87 22.46 8.54 -0.90
CA GLY A 87 23.58 8.10 -1.77
C GLY A 87 23.43 8.36 -3.29
N LYS A 88 24.06 7.56 -4.16
CA LYS A 88 24.02 7.78 -5.62
C LYS A 88 22.63 7.48 -6.21
N TYR A 89 21.66 8.36 -5.98
CA TYR A 89 20.29 8.29 -6.49
C TYR A 89 20.11 9.01 -7.83
N GLY A 90 21.17 9.07 -8.66
CA GLY A 90 21.08 9.58 -10.04
C GLY A 90 20.04 8.84 -10.90
N TYR A 91 19.52 7.71 -10.40
CA TYR A 91 18.51 6.87 -11.01
C TYR A 91 17.22 6.74 -10.19
N ILE A 92 16.92 7.65 -9.23
CA ILE A 92 15.72 7.54 -8.38
C ILE A 92 14.43 7.46 -9.19
N PHE A 93 14.38 8.19 -10.32
CA PHE A 93 13.24 8.12 -11.22
C PHE A 93 13.10 6.72 -11.84
N THR A 94 14.21 6.11 -12.25
CA THR A 94 14.24 4.73 -12.76
C THR A 94 13.79 3.74 -11.68
N GLU A 95 14.26 3.89 -10.44
CA GLU A 95 13.85 3.05 -9.30
C GLU A 95 12.35 3.16 -9.02
N ILE A 96 11.80 4.37 -9.06
CA ILE A 96 10.36 4.61 -8.91
C ILE A 96 9.59 3.86 -10.00
N LEU A 97 10.02 3.98 -11.26
CA LEU A 97 9.34 3.32 -12.38
C LEU A 97 9.44 1.79 -12.32
N VAL A 98 10.62 1.26 -12.02
CA VAL A 98 10.84 -0.19 -11.88
C VAL A 98 10.02 -0.74 -10.73
N THR A 99 10.04 -0.08 -9.58
CA THR A 99 9.23 -0.45 -8.42
C THR A 99 7.75 -0.43 -8.77
N PHE A 100 7.27 0.62 -9.43
CA PHE A 100 5.86 0.74 -9.82
C PHE A 100 5.41 -0.41 -10.73
N LEU A 101 6.19 -0.75 -11.76
CA LEU A 101 5.79 -1.70 -12.80
C LEU A 101 6.02 -3.17 -12.41
N ILE A 102 7.13 -3.48 -11.75
CA ILE A 102 7.56 -4.87 -11.50
C ILE A 102 7.98 -5.16 -10.06
N GLY A 103 7.77 -4.20 -9.14
CA GLY A 103 8.13 -4.34 -7.73
C GLY A 103 6.94 -4.38 -6.78
N GLY A 104 5.80 -4.93 -7.21
CA GLY A 104 4.58 -5.08 -6.41
C GLY A 104 3.38 -4.25 -6.89
N PRO A 105 3.42 -2.90 -6.92
CA PRO A 105 2.26 -2.04 -7.16
C PRO A 105 1.39 -2.45 -8.35
N PHE A 106 1.93 -2.46 -9.57
CA PHE A 106 1.16 -2.84 -10.76
C PHE A 106 0.78 -4.32 -10.79
N GLN A 107 1.63 -5.19 -10.24
CA GLN A 107 1.44 -6.64 -10.21
C GLN A 107 0.34 -7.08 -9.23
N GLU A 108 0.09 -6.28 -8.19
CA GLU A 108 -0.70 -6.70 -7.04
C GLU A 108 -1.99 -5.89 -6.87
N GLU A 109 -1.95 -4.56 -7.06
CA GLU A 109 -3.06 -3.70 -6.64
C GLU A 109 -4.33 -3.86 -7.48
N PHE A 110 -4.21 -4.32 -8.73
CA PHE A 110 -5.38 -4.74 -9.51
C PHE A 110 -6.12 -5.90 -8.85
N GLY A 111 -5.41 -6.82 -8.20
CA GLY A 111 -6.01 -7.90 -7.41
C GLY A 111 -6.55 -7.40 -6.08
N TRP A 112 -5.70 -6.77 -5.29
CA TRP A 112 -6.07 -6.42 -3.93
C TRP A 112 -7.13 -5.31 -3.86
N ARG A 113 -6.92 -4.19 -4.56
CA ARG A 113 -7.81 -3.03 -4.49
C ARG A 113 -8.74 -2.96 -5.71
N GLY A 114 -8.35 -3.55 -6.84
CA GLY A 114 -9.20 -3.63 -8.02
C GLY A 114 -10.33 -4.68 -7.95
N TYR A 115 -10.20 -5.70 -7.08
CA TYR A 115 -11.20 -6.76 -6.95
C TYR A 115 -11.46 -7.18 -5.49
N ALA A 116 -10.43 -7.68 -4.78
CA ALA A 116 -10.62 -8.35 -3.49
C ALA A 116 -11.22 -7.42 -2.42
N LEU A 117 -10.73 -6.19 -2.30
CA LEU A 117 -11.22 -5.22 -1.32
C LEU A 117 -12.70 -4.88 -1.53
N ASP A 118 -13.12 -4.60 -2.76
CA ASP A 118 -14.51 -4.29 -3.08
C ASP A 118 -15.42 -5.50 -2.78
N TYR A 119 -14.94 -6.72 -3.07
CA TYR A 119 -15.65 -7.95 -2.72
C TYR A 119 -15.80 -8.12 -1.20
N LEU A 120 -14.73 -7.93 -0.42
CA LEU A 120 -14.78 -8.01 1.04
C LEU A 120 -15.73 -6.95 1.63
N GLN A 121 -15.66 -5.72 1.14
CA GLN A 121 -16.53 -4.62 1.59
C GLN A 121 -18.02 -4.80 1.23
N SER A 122 -18.35 -5.75 0.34
CA SER A 122 -19.74 -6.15 0.09
C SER A 122 -20.33 -7.03 1.21
N LYS A 123 -19.47 -7.60 2.07
CA LYS A 123 -19.84 -8.54 3.14
C LYS A 123 -19.51 -8.02 4.55
N TRP A 124 -18.43 -7.27 4.68
CA TRP A 124 -17.91 -6.73 5.93
C TRP A 124 -17.74 -5.23 5.83
N ASN A 125 -17.52 -4.58 6.97
CA ASN A 125 -17.22 -3.15 6.96
C ASN A 125 -15.79 -2.84 6.48
N ALA A 126 -15.48 -1.56 6.27
CA ALA A 126 -14.19 -1.15 5.74
C ALA A 126 -13.00 -1.54 6.63
N LEU A 127 -13.13 -1.44 7.96
CA LEU A 127 -12.06 -1.82 8.89
C LEU A 127 -11.85 -3.35 8.91
N GLU A 128 -12.93 -4.12 9.04
CA GLU A 128 -12.91 -5.59 8.97
C GLU A 128 -12.31 -6.08 7.65
N SER A 129 -12.76 -5.51 6.53
CA SER A 129 -12.23 -5.83 5.20
C SER A 129 -10.75 -5.53 5.10
N SER A 130 -10.28 -4.43 5.72
CA SER A 130 -8.86 -4.08 5.77
C SER A 130 -8.04 -5.10 6.56
N ILE A 131 -8.56 -5.57 7.70
CA ILE A 131 -7.89 -6.58 8.54
C ILE A 131 -7.82 -7.92 7.83
N ILE A 132 -8.95 -8.38 7.25
CA ILE A 132 -9.01 -9.63 6.50
C ILE A 132 -8.07 -9.59 5.30
N LEU A 133 -8.14 -8.51 4.51
CA LEU A 133 -7.28 -8.37 3.33
C LEU A 133 -5.80 -8.28 3.72
N GLY A 134 -5.47 -7.54 4.79
CA GLY A 134 -4.11 -7.47 5.30
C GLY A 134 -3.56 -8.83 5.73
N GLY A 135 -4.38 -9.68 6.37
CA GLY A 135 -3.98 -11.04 6.71
C GLY A 135 -3.76 -11.94 5.48
N ILE A 136 -4.65 -11.87 4.49
CA ILE A 136 -4.47 -12.59 3.22
C ILE A 136 -3.19 -12.12 2.51
N TRP A 137 -2.98 -10.81 2.49
CA TRP A 137 -1.82 -10.19 1.84
C TRP A 137 -0.51 -10.51 2.56
N SER A 138 -0.52 -10.66 3.90
CA SER A 138 0.68 -11.11 4.62
C SER A 138 1.02 -12.58 4.31
N ILE A 139 0.01 -13.45 4.20
CA ILE A 139 0.19 -14.85 3.79
C ILE A 139 0.74 -14.94 2.36
N TRP A 140 0.28 -14.08 1.45
CA TRP A 140 0.83 -13.98 0.09
C TRP A 140 2.35 -13.75 0.07
N HIS A 141 2.87 -12.97 1.03
CA HIS A 141 4.30 -12.70 1.18
C HIS A 141 5.08 -13.79 1.92
N PHE A 142 4.41 -14.77 2.52
CA PHE A 142 5.06 -15.79 3.36
C PHE A 142 6.22 -16.52 2.67
N PRO A 143 6.15 -16.90 1.37
CA PRO A 143 7.29 -17.52 0.69
C PRO A 143 8.57 -16.67 0.69
N LEU A 144 8.45 -15.33 0.68
CA LEU A 144 9.60 -14.42 0.62
C LEU A 144 10.50 -14.53 1.85
N PHE A 145 9.96 -14.96 3.00
CA PHE A 145 10.71 -15.17 4.24
C PHE A 145 11.71 -16.34 4.16
N PHE A 146 11.65 -17.15 3.09
CA PHE A 146 12.54 -18.28 2.86
C PHE A 146 13.48 -18.07 1.66
N ILE A 147 13.41 -16.92 0.99
CA ILE A 147 14.17 -16.62 -0.22
C ILE A 147 15.33 -15.69 0.13
N VAL A 148 16.54 -16.07 -0.29
CA VAL A 148 17.75 -15.28 -0.08
C VAL A 148 17.65 -13.95 -0.82
N ASP A 149 18.22 -12.90 -0.25
CA ASP A 149 18.26 -11.53 -0.80
C ASP A 149 16.91 -10.78 -0.84
N THR A 150 15.85 -11.35 -0.28
CA THR A 150 14.61 -10.59 -0.05
C THR A 150 14.72 -9.74 1.22
N PRO A 151 14.01 -8.60 1.28
CA PRO A 151 13.83 -7.83 2.52
C PRO A 151 13.25 -8.64 3.68
N GLN A 152 12.45 -9.67 3.39
CA GLN A 152 11.67 -10.43 4.37
C GLN A 152 12.47 -11.53 5.07
N LEU A 153 13.57 -12.04 4.49
CA LEU A 153 14.35 -13.17 5.02
C LEU A 153 14.72 -13.03 6.50
N ASN A 154 15.07 -11.81 6.93
CA ASN A 154 15.52 -11.53 8.30
C ASN A 154 14.45 -10.79 9.13
N GLN A 155 13.21 -10.73 8.65
CA GLN A 155 12.11 -10.03 9.32
C GLN A 155 11.25 -11.02 10.12
N SER A 156 10.71 -10.57 11.25
CA SER A 156 9.65 -11.30 11.96
C SER A 156 8.37 -11.30 11.14
N PHE A 157 7.86 -12.48 10.78
CA PHE A 157 6.59 -12.62 10.07
C PHE A 157 5.41 -12.03 10.86
N ILE A 158 5.45 -12.12 12.19
CA ILE A 158 4.43 -11.54 13.07
C ILE A 158 4.45 -10.02 12.98
N SER A 159 5.62 -9.42 13.13
CA SER A 159 5.78 -7.96 13.04
C SER A 159 5.40 -7.45 11.65
N PHE A 160 5.80 -8.17 10.59
CA PHE A 160 5.39 -7.88 9.22
C PHE A 160 3.88 -7.93 9.04
N THR A 161 3.21 -8.98 9.55
CA THR A 161 1.75 -9.13 9.46
C THR A 161 1.02 -7.98 10.13
N ILE A 162 1.45 -7.57 11.33
CA ILE A 162 0.87 -6.42 12.05
C ILE A 162 1.02 -5.15 11.20
N SER A 163 2.20 -4.89 10.63
CA SER A 163 2.43 -3.74 9.76
C SER A 163 1.57 -3.78 8.48
N ILE A 164 1.45 -4.93 7.84
CA ILE A 164 0.63 -5.10 6.62
C ILE A 164 -0.86 -4.87 6.91
N ILE A 165 -1.37 -5.35 8.05
CA ILE A 165 -2.75 -5.07 8.48
C ILE A 165 -2.95 -3.58 8.73
N ALA A 166 -2.04 -2.94 9.47
CA ALA A 166 -2.10 -1.52 9.77
C ALA A 166 -2.12 -0.67 8.48
N VAL A 167 -1.21 -0.95 7.56
CA VAL A 167 -1.13 -0.25 6.27
C VAL A 167 -2.33 -0.58 5.37
N SER A 168 -2.91 -1.77 5.46
CA SER A 168 -4.12 -2.12 4.70
C SER A 168 -5.32 -1.24 5.05
N VAL A 169 -5.41 -0.72 6.29
CA VAL A 169 -6.42 0.28 6.68
C VAL A 169 -6.23 1.59 5.89
N LEU A 170 -4.99 2.03 5.71
CA LEU A 170 -4.67 3.23 4.93
C LEU A 170 -4.98 3.05 3.44
N PHE A 171 -4.69 1.88 2.88
CA PHE A 171 -5.10 1.54 1.51
C PHE A 171 -6.62 1.62 1.35
N THR A 172 -7.39 1.03 2.26
CA THR A 172 -8.85 1.07 2.19
C THR A 172 -9.37 2.49 2.32
N TRP A 173 -8.79 3.30 3.22
CA TRP A 173 -9.13 4.71 3.33
C TRP A 173 -8.86 5.48 2.02
N LEU A 174 -7.68 5.31 1.42
CA LEU A 174 -7.34 5.94 0.14
C LEU A 174 -8.30 5.50 -0.98
N HIS A 175 -8.53 4.18 -1.10
CA HIS A 175 -9.41 3.58 -2.09
C HIS A 175 -10.85 4.11 -1.99
N ASN A 176 -11.41 4.09 -0.78
CA ASN A 176 -12.79 4.50 -0.54
C ASN A 176 -13.00 6.02 -0.69
N ASN A 177 -11.98 6.84 -0.46
CA ASN A 177 -12.07 8.28 -0.70
C ASN A 177 -11.80 8.67 -2.16
N THR A 178 -11.36 7.74 -3.01
CA THR A 178 -11.00 7.99 -4.42
C THR A 178 -11.88 7.22 -5.40
N ASP A 179 -13.08 6.83 -4.96
CA ASP A 179 -14.08 6.12 -5.77
C ASP A 179 -13.53 4.80 -6.35
N GLY A 180 -12.62 4.19 -5.58
CA GLY A 180 -11.94 2.95 -5.92
C GLY A 180 -10.81 3.08 -6.95
N SER A 181 -10.08 4.21 -6.93
CA SER A 181 -8.93 4.42 -7.82
C SER A 181 -7.77 3.48 -7.46
N ILE A 182 -7.50 2.53 -8.35
CA ILE A 182 -6.37 1.60 -8.22
C ILE A 182 -5.05 2.36 -8.43
N LEU A 183 -5.04 3.42 -9.23
CA LEU A 183 -3.85 4.28 -9.41
C LEU A 183 -3.35 4.87 -8.08
N VAL A 184 -4.28 5.29 -7.21
CA VAL A 184 -3.92 5.84 -5.89
C VAL A 184 -3.36 4.74 -4.99
N ALA A 185 -3.91 3.53 -5.04
CA ALA A 185 -3.36 2.38 -4.34
C ALA A 185 -1.96 2.01 -4.84
N MET A 186 -1.74 1.95 -6.16
CA MET A 186 -0.42 1.71 -6.74
C MET A 186 0.60 2.79 -6.37
N SER A 187 0.19 4.06 -6.37
CA SER A 187 1.01 5.18 -5.90
C SER A 187 1.43 5.03 -4.44
N PHE A 188 0.49 4.65 -3.58
CA PHE A 188 0.75 4.40 -2.15
C PHE A 188 1.67 3.19 -1.93
N HIS A 189 1.42 2.09 -2.64
CA HIS A 189 2.26 0.91 -2.58
C HIS A 189 3.69 1.24 -3.03
N ALA A 190 3.85 1.94 -4.16
CA ALA A 190 5.16 2.37 -4.62
C ALA A 190 5.87 3.23 -3.57
N SER A 191 5.16 4.18 -2.93
CA SER A 191 5.76 5.05 -1.91
C SER A 191 6.24 4.27 -0.68
N ILE A 192 5.56 3.20 -0.28
CA ILE A 192 6.03 2.29 0.77
C ILE A 192 7.34 1.63 0.37
N ASN A 193 7.39 1.01 -0.82
CA ASN A 193 8.56 0.25 -1.28
C ASN A 193 9.78 1.17 -1.50
N ILE A 194 9.57 2.35 -2.09
CA ILE A 194 10.60 3.36 -2.26
C ILE A 194 11.08 3.89 -0.90
N SER A 195 10.16 4.14 0.04
CA SER A 195 10.56 4.58 1.39
C SER A 195 11.42 3.54 2.09
N TYR A 196 11.07 2.26 1.96
CA TYR A 196 11.90 1.18 2.48
C TYR A 196 13.31 1.23 1.87
N LEU A 197 13.42 1.32 0.54
CA LEU A 197 14.71 1.41 -0.15
C LEU A 197 15.55 2.63 0.28
N VAL A 198 14.92 3.79 0.45
CA VAL A 198 15.60 5.06 0.71
C VAL A 198 15.97 5.23 2.19
N PHE A 199 15.08 4.86 3.11
CA PHE A 199 15.24 5.13 4.54
C PHE A 199 15.80 3.96 5.34
N MET A 200 15.62 2.70 4.89
CA MET A 200 16.11 1.52 5.63
C MET A 200 17.61 1.59 5.97
N PRO A 201 18.52 2.01 5.07
CA PRO A 201 19.96 2.07 5.40
C PRO A 201 20.30 3.03 6.56
N LYS A 202 19.38 3.94 6.90
CA LYS A 202 19.57 4.95 7.96
C LYS A 202 18.72 4.67 9.20
N ILE A 203 17.95 3.58 9.21
CA ILE A 203 16.97 3.33 10.26
C ILE A 203 17.67 2.91 11.56
N SER A 204 17.39 3.63 12.63
CA SER A 204 17.72 3.26 14.01
C SER A 204 16.48 2.74 14.73
N ILE A 205 16.68 2.01 15.84
CA ILE A 205 15.59 1.57 16.73
C ILE A 205 14.69 2.74 17.11
N THR A 206 15.29 3.89 17.48
CA THR A 206 14.58 5.11 17.83
C THR A 206 13.73 5.64 16.67
N SER A 207 14.31 5.77 15.47
CA SER A 207 13.56 6.26 14.30
C SER A 207 12.43 5.31 13.89
N ASN A 208 12.63 4.00 14.01
CA ASN A 208 11.61 3.00 13.72
C ASN A 208 10.45 3.06 14.73
N LEU A 209 10.75 3.26 16.01
CA LEU A 209 9.74 3.45 17.06
C LEU A 209 8.92 4.73 16.80
N ILE A 210 9.58 5.85 16.50
CA ILE A 210 8.89 7.11 16.17
C ILE A 210 8.01 6.95 14.92
N PHE A 211 8.52 6.26 13.89
CA PHE A 211 7.74 5.96 12.68
C PHE A 211 6.51 5.12 12.99
N THR A 212 6.65 4.09 13.81
CA THR A 212 5.53 3.23 14.22
C THR A 212 4.48 4.04 14.97
N ILE A 213 4.89 4.88 15.92
CA ILE A 213 3.98 5.77 16.65
C ILE A 213 3.25 6.72 15.69
N PHE A 214 3.97 7.33 14.74
CA PHE A 214 3.37 8.21 13.76
C PHE A 214 2.36 7.50 12.85
N LEU A 215 2.68 6.29 12.40
CA LEU A 215 1.80 5.47 11.60
C LEU A 215 0.54 5.10 12.38
N ASP A 216 0.69 4.62 13.61
CA ASP A 216 -0.42 4.22 14.48
C ASP A 216 -1.34 5.40 14.79
N VAL A 217 -0.77 6.55 15.16
CA VAL A 217 -1.54 7.78 15.39
C VAL A 217 -2.28 8.20 14.13
N THR A 218 -1.64 8.13 12.96
CA THR A 218 -2.28 8.46 11.68
C THR A 218 -3.48 7.55 11.41
N ILE A 219 -3.32 6.24 11.58
CA ILE A 219 -4.38 5.25 11.39
C ILE A 219 -5.52 5.49 12.39
N ILE A 220 -5.20 5.69 13.67
CA ILE A 220 -6.17 5.98 14.72
C ILE A 220 -6.96 7.24 14.36
N CYS A 221 -6.29 8.33 14.00
CA CYS A 221 -6.94 9.56 13.57
C CYS A 221 -7.85 9.36 12.36
N ILE A 222 -7.44 8.56 11.38
CA ILE A 222 -8.26 8.22 10.20
C ILE A 222 -9.49 7.42 10.61
N VAL A 223 -9.34 6.36 11.40
CA VAL A 223 -10.46 5.52 11.85
C VAL A 223 -11.46 6.34 12.67
N PHE A 224 -10.99 7.20 13.57
CA PHE A 224 -11.86 8.09 14.35
C PHE A 224 -12.53 9.17 13.48
N SER A 225 -11.82 9.75 12.52
CA SER A 225 -12.35 10.87 11.71
C SER A 225 -13.28 10.43 10.57
N TYR A 226 -13.07 9.23 10.03
CA TYR A 226 -13.79 8.72 8.85
C TYR A 226 -14.75 7.56 9.19
N GLY A 227 -14.68 7.03 10.40
CA GLY A 227 -15.52 5.96 10.90
C GLY A 227 -15.15 4.58 10.32
N GLN A 228 -15.21 3.55 11.18
CA GLN A 228 -14.85 2.18 10.82
C GLN A 228 -15.73 1.57 9.71
N GLN A 229 -16.98 2.04 9.54
CA GLN A 229 -17.89 1.43 8.56
C GLN A 229 -17.45 1.62 7.11
N LYS A 230 -17.06 2.83 6.75
CA LYS A 230 -16.79 3.20 5.36
C LYS A 230 -15.38 3.74 5.14
N LEU A 231 -14.68 4.19 6.18
CA LEU A 231 -13.38 4.88 6.06
C LEU A 231 -13.39 5.96 4.97
N ASN A 232 -14.51 6.63 4.74
CA ASN A 232 -14.65 7.71 3.77
C ASN A 232 -15.42 8.89 4.38
N ARG A 233 -15.27 10.08 3.81
CA ARG A 233 -16.09 11.21 4.26
C ARG A 233 -17.54 10.87 3.91
N LEU A 234 -18.38 10.71 4.93
CA LEU A 234 -19.82 10.80 4.74
C LEU A 234 -20.10 12.17 4.12
N ASN A 235 -20.49 12.19 2.85
CA ASN A 235 -21.15 13.37 2.32
C ASN A 235 -22.46 13.48 3.10
N ARG A 236 -22.48 14.33 4.14
CA ARG A 236 -23.71 14.66 4.89
C ARG A 236 -24.84 15.13 3.97
N LYS A 237 -24.53 15.57 2.74
CA LYS A 237 -25.53 15.90 1.72
C LYS A 237 -26.30 14.68 1.21
N ASP A 238 -25.65 13.52 1.08
CA ASP A 238 -26.28 12.32 0.55
C ASP A 238 -27.19 11.66 1.59
N GLU A 239 -26.83 11.72 2.88
CA GLU A 239 -27.71 11.25 3.97
C GLU A 239 -28.98 12.11 4.08
N THR A 240 -28.89 13.44 3.97
CA THR A 240 -30.10 14.29 3.99
C THR A 240 -31.01 14.01 2.80
N VAL A 241 -30.46 13.79 1.60
CA VAL A 241 -31.25 13.43 0.41
C VAL A 241 -31.86 12.03 0.53
N GLN A 242 -31.15 11.08 1.14
CA GLN A 242 -31.61 9.71 1.32
C GLN A 242 -32.67 9.60 2.43
N ILE A 243 -32.55 10.38 3.51
CA ILE A 243 -33.56 10.52 4.57
C ILE A 243 -34.82 11.21 4.03
N LEU A 244 -34.67 12.27 3.21
CA LEU A 244 -35.82 12.97 2.61
C LEU A 244 -36.56 12.12 1.55
N LYS A 245 -35.87 11.19 0.88
CA LYS A 245 -36.50 10.24 -0.06
C LYS A 245 -37.23 9.08 0.63
N LEU A 246 -36.96 8.83 1.92
CA LEU A 246 -37.63 7.80 2.72
C LEU A 246 -38.79 8.37 3.56
N SER A 247 -38.94 9.70 3.61
CA SER A 247 -40.04 10.40 4.29
C SER A 247 -41.20 10.78 3.36
N HIS A 248 -41.22 10.26 2.13
CA HIS A 248 -42.28 10.41 1.12
C HIS A 248 -42.64 9.04 0.56
#